data_AF-A0A5N7WQH2-F1
#
_entry.id   AF-A0A5N7WQH2-F1
#
_cell.length_a   1.000
_cell.length_b   1.000
_cell.length_c   1.000
_cell.angle_alpha   90.00
_cell.angle_beta   90.00
_cell.angle_gamma   90.00
#
_symmetry.space_group_name_H-M   'P 1'
#
loop_
_entity.id
_entity.type
_entity.pdbx_description
1 polymer ?
#
loop_
_entity_poly.entity_id
_entity_poly.type
_entity_poly.pdbx_seq_one_letter_code
_entity_poly.pdbx_strand_id
1 'polypeptide(L)'
;MKFNKLLATTAAAATALPLSALAHMGSDAGGHHHFLDSLGHAFAHPFTGADHLAAMLAVGAWSALTMPGLRTAWRAPAAFVALLVAGAVAGFAGLWVPGVEPMIAASVLVLGLLVLVQ
;
A
#
# COMPACT_ATOMS: atom_id res chain seq x y z
N MET A 1 5.76 10.71 -25.82
CA MET A 1 4.35 10.35 -26.11
C MET A 1 4.01 8.85 -25.99
N LYS A 2 4.96 7.90 -25.96
CA LYS A 2 4.65 6.45 -25.90
C LYS A 2 4.65 5.84 -24.48
N PHE A 3 5.35 6.45 -23.52
CA PHE A 3 5.46 5.94 -22.14
C PHE A 3 4.15 6.02 -21.34
N ASN A 4 3.40 7.12 -21.48
CA ASN A 4 2.12 7.30 -20.79
C ASN A 4 1.06 6.27 -21.22
N LYS A 5 1.11 5.79 -22.47
CA LYS A 5 0.18 4.76 -22.96
C LYS A 5 0.50 3.38 -22.40
N LEU A 6 1.78 3.04 -22.24
CA LEU A 6 2.22 1.78 -21.64
C LEU A 6 1.90 1.71 -20.13
N LEU A 7 2.11 2.81 -19.40
CA LEU A 7 1.75 2.89 -17.97
C LEU A 7 0.23 2.88 -17.75
N ALA A 8 -0.53 3.54 -18.61
CA ALA A 8 -2.00 3.54 -18.56
C ALA A 8 -2.56 2.13 -18.80
N THR A 9 -1.95 1.34 -19.70
CA THR A 9 -2.37 -0.05 -19.94
C THR A 9 -2.03 -0.98 -18.78
N THR A 10 -0.94 -0.76 -18.05
CA THR A 10 -0.60 -1.57 -16.85
C THR A 10 -1.45 -1.19 -15.64
N ALA A 11 -1.77 0.10 -15.47
CA ALA A 11 -2.66 0.56 -14.40
C ALA A 11 -4.12 0.09 -14.61
N ALA A 12 -4.62 0.12 -15.84
CA ALA A 12 -5.95 -0.39 -16.16
C ALA A 12 -6.08 -1.91 -15.93
N ALA A 13 -5.01 -2.69 -16.21
CA ALA A 13 -5.00 -4.12 -15.90
C ALA A 13 -5.04 -4.42 -14.40
N ALA A 14 -4.48 -3.54 -13.55
CA ALA A 14 -4.49 -3.70 -12.10
C ALA A 14 -5.85 -3.37 -11.46
N THR A 15 -6.68 -2.51 -12.08
CA THR A 15 -8.03 -2.19 -11.57
C THR A 15 -9.05 -3.32 -11.70
N ALA A 16 -8.72 -4.40 -12.42
CA ALA A 16 -9.63 -5.54 -12.67
C ALA A 16 -9.56 -6.66 -11.61
N LEU A 17 -8.74 -6.52 -10.56
CA LEU A 17 -8.51 -7.57 -9.55
C LEU A 17 -8.91 -7.21 -8.09
N PRO A 18 -10.01 -6.48 -7.79
CA PRO A 18 -10.39 -6.22 -6.39
C PRO A 18 -11.13 -7.41 -5.76
N LEU A 19 -10.87 -8.65 -6.18
CA LEU A 19 -11.52 -9.87 -5.66
C LEU A 19 -10.60 -10.78 -4.86
N SER A 20 -9.32 -10.40 -4.70
CA SER A 20 -8.33 -11.17 -3.96
C SER A 20 -7.69 -10.34 -2.84
N ALA A 21 -8.49 -9.62 -2.06
CA ALA A 21 -8.07 -9.19 -0.72
C ALA A 21 -8.06 -10.41 0.20
N LEU A 22 -7.17 -11.36 -0.07
CA LEU A 22 -6.89 -12.48 0.82
C LEU A 22 -5.86 -12.00 1.85
N ALA A 23 -6.24 -10.99 2.64
CA ALA A 23 -5.53 -10.60 3.85
C ALA A 23 -5.80 -11.63 4.96
N HIS A 24 -5.70 -12.92 4.63
CA HIS A 24 -5.76 -13.97 5.64
C HIS A 24 -4.49 -13.84 6.47
N MET A 25 -4.65 -13.22 7.65
CA MET A 25 -3.66 -13.18 8.71
C MET A 25 -3.15 -14.61 8.90
N GLY A 26 -1.86 -14.83 8.66
CA GLY A 26 -1.20 -16.09 8.99
C GLY A 26 -1.63 -16.48 10.40
N SER A 27 -2.14 -17.69 10.53
CA SER A 27 -2.66 -18.28 11.75
C SER A 27 -1.53 -18.49 12.77
N ASP A 28 -1.00 -17.41 13.32
CA ASP A 28 0.00 -17.44 14.39
C ASP A 28 -0.67 -17.00 15.71
N ALA A 29 -1.90 -17.48 15.91
CA ALA A 29 -2.48 -17.55 17.24
C ALA A 29 -1.72 -18.64 18.03
N GLY A 30 -0.57 -18.29 18.62
CA GLY A 30 -0.01 -19.07 19.74
C GLY A 30 1.46 -19.51 19.71
N GLY A 31 2.35 -18.91 18.92
CA GLY A 31 3.78 -19.28 18.91
C GLY A 31 4.67 -18.29 19.67
N HIS A 32 5.60 -18.79 20.49
CA HIS A 32 6.64 -18.03 21.19
C HIS A 32 7.62 -17.32 20.25
N HIS A 33 7.20 -16.27 19.53
CA HIS A 33 8.08 -15.51 18.66
C HIS A 33 8.80 -14.41 19.45
N HIS A 34 10.13 -14.42 19.41
CA HIS A 34 10.96 -13.39 20.01
C HIS A 34 10.60 -12.02 19.39
N PHE A 35 10.77 -10.92 20.13
CA PHE A 35 10.51 -9.56 19.61
C PHE A 35 11.16 -9.29 18.23
N LEU A 36 12.34 -9.86 17.99
CA LEU A 36 13.06 -9.77 16.72
C LEU A 36 12.37 -10.48 15.55
N ASP A 37 11.71 -11.62 15.80
CA ASP A 37 10.98 -12.35 14.76
C ASP A 37 9.70 -11.60 14.37
N SER A 38 9.02 -11.00 15.36
CA SER A 38 7.84 -10.16 15.11
C SER A 38 8.17 -8.91 14.29
N LEU A 39 9.36 -8.33 14.50
CA LEU A 39 9.87 -7.21 13.70
C LEU A 39 10.20 -7.64 12.26
N GLY A 40 10.79 -8.82 12.08
CA GLY A 40 11.07 -9.39 10.76
C GLY A 40 9.79 -9.60 9.96
N HIS A 41 8.76 -10.19 10.58
CA HIS A 41 7.45 -10.35 9.97
C HIS A 41 6.76 -9.01 9.69
N ALA A 42 6.82 -8.05 10.63
CA ALA A 42 6.26 -6.71 10.45
C ALA A 42 6.94 -5.95 9.29
N PHE A 43 8.24 -6.13 9.09
CA PHE A 43 8.98 -5.53 7.98
C PHE A 43 8.67 -6.21 6.64
N ALA A 44 8.49 -7.53 6.63
CA ALA A 44 8.15 -8.28 5.43
C ALA A 44 6.69 -8.08 5.00
N HIS A 45 5.79 -7.81 5.95
CA HIS A 45 4.35 -7.74 5.71
C HIS A 45 3.90 -6.78 4.59
N PRO A 46 4.41 -5.52 4.48
CA PRO A 46 4.02 -4.63 3.38
C PRO A 46 4.43 -5.16 1.99
N PHE A 47 5.41 -6.05 1.91
CA PHE A 47 5.90 -6.62 0.65
C PHE A 47 5.15 -7.90 0.25
N THR A 48 4.45 -8.54 1.18
CA THR A 48 3.65 -9.75 0.89
C THR A 48 2.22 -9.41 0.47
N GLY A 49 1.71 -8.23 0.82
CA GLY A 49 0.38 -7.76 0.43
C GLY A 49 0.33 -7.11 -0.95
N ALA A 50 -0.49 -7.66 -1.86
CA ALA A 50 -0.70 -7.07 -3.19
C ALA A 50 -1.24 -5.63 -3.13
N ASP A 51 -2.14 -5.35 -2.18
CA ASP A 51 -2.73 -4.02 -1.98
C ASP A 51 -1.69 -2.98 -1.56
N HIS A 52 -0.72 -3.37 -0.73
CA HIS A 52 0.36 -2.48 -0.30
C HIS A 52 1.31 -2.17 -1.45
N LEU A 53 1.70 -3.17 -2.23
CA LEU A 53 2.53 -2.98 -3.41
C LEU A 53 1.84 -2.07 -4.45
N ALA A 54 0.56 -2.29 -4.69
CA ALA A 54 -0.24 -1.44 -5.58
C ALA A 54 -0.29 0.01 -5.09
N ALA A 55 -0.55 0.23 -3.80
CA ALA A 55 -0.54 1.56 -3.20
C ALA A 55 0.84 2.23 -3.26
N MET A 56 1.92 1.51 -2.98
CA MET A 56 3.29 2.03 -3.06
C MET A 56 3.66 2.48 -4.48
N LEU A 57 3.30 1.66 -5.49
CA LEU A 57 3.51 2.01 -6.89
C LEU A 57 2.65 3.20 -7.31
N ALA A 58 1.38 3.24 -6.91
CA ALA A 58 0.48 4.34 -7.25
C ALA A 58 0.94 5.67 -6.63
N VAL A 59 1.30 5.68 -5.34
CA VAL A 59 1.82 6.88 -4.66
C VAL A 59 3.16 7.31 -5.26
N GLY A 60 4.05 6.38 -5.57
CA GLY A 60 5.32 6.66 -6.23
C GLY A 60 5.16 7.26 -7.62
N ALA A 61 4.32 6.65 -8.45
CA ALA A 61 4.00 7.13 -9.79
C ALA A 61 3.32 8.52 -9.73
N TRP A 62 2.32 8.68 -8.87
CA TRP A 62 1.64 9.96 -8.67
C TRP A 62 2.62 11.06 -8.26
N SER A 63 3.50 10.78 -7.31
CA SER A 63 4.51 11.74 -6.85
C SER A 63 5.48 12.15 -7.96
N ALA A 64 5.92 11.18 -8.78
CA ALA A 64 6.81 11.44 -9.91
C ALA A 64 6.14 12.25 -11.04
N LEU A 65 4.83 12.07 -11.24
CA LEU A 65 4.07 12.76 -12.27
C LEU A 65 3.66 14.18 -11.87
N THR A 66 3.42 14.42 -10.57
CA THR A 66 2.89 15.70 -10.08
C THR A 66 3.94 16.68 -9.56
N MET A 67 5.07 16.18 -9.07
CA MET A 67 6.04 17.04 -8.39
C MET A 67 7.07 17.62 -9.37
N PRO A 68 7.40 18.94 -9.29
CA PRO A 68 8.32 19.59 -10.24
C PRO A 68 9.77 19.10 -10.20
N GLY A 69 10.15 18.29 -9.20
CA GLY A 69 11.52 17.85 -9.04
C GLY A 69 11.67 16.73 -8.02
N LEU A 70 12.80 16.01 -8.14
CA LEU A 70 13.07 14.79 -7.39
C LEU A 70 13.01 15.04 -5.87
N ARG A 71 13.53 16.18 -5.40
CA ARG A 71 13.56 16.54 -3.97
C ARG A 71 12.17 16.66 -3.34
N THR A 72 11.17 17.05 -4.12
CA THR A 72 9.77 17.17 -3.66
C THR A 72 9.01 15.86 -3.87
N ALA A 73 9.39 15.07 -4.88
CA ALA A 73 8.79 13.76 -5.16
C ALA A 73 8.99 12.73 -4.03
N TRP A 74 9.98 12.89 -3.16
CA TRP A 74 10.15 12.01 -1.99
C TRP A 74 9.12 12.25 -0.88
N ARG A 75 8.43 13.40 -0.87
CA ARG A 75 7.53 13.77 0.23
C ARG A 75 6.32 12.86 0.33
N ALA A 76 5.71 12.51 -0.82
CA ALA A 76 4.52 11.67 -0.83
C ALA A 76 4.81 10.20 -0.41
N PRO A 77 5.85 9.52 -0.95
CA PRO A 77 6.25 8.21 -0.45
C PRO A 77 6.65 8.22 1.03
N ALA A 78 7.37 9.25 1.49
CA ALA A 78 7.76 9.36 2.90
C ALA A 78 6.54 9.52 3.83
N ALA A 79 5.56 10.35 3.44
CA ALA A 79 4.32 10.51 4.20
C ALA A 79 3.51 9.20 4.24
N PHE A 80 3.47 8.46 3.13
CA PHE A 80 2.79 7.16 3.07
C PHE A 80 3.42 6.15 4.05
N VAL A 81 4.76 6.05 4.07
CA VAL A 81 5.47 5.19 5.02
C VAL A 81 5.20 5.61 6.47
N ALA A 82 5.21 6.91 6.77
CA ALA A 82 4.90 7.41 8.11
C ALA A 82 3.49 7.00 8.59
N LEU A 83 2.49 7.06 7.70
CA LEU A 83 1.12 6.62 8.01
C LEU A 83 1.02 5.11 8.19
N LEU A 84 1.76 4.31 7.42
CA LEU A 84 1.84 2.85 7.61
C LEU A 84 2.40 2.50 8.99
N VAL A 85 3.48 3.17 9.42
CA VAL A 85 4.06 2.97 10.75
C VAL A 85 3.07 3.37 11.84
N ALA A 86 2.37 4.49 11.67
CA ALA A 86 1.35 4.92 12.62
C ALA A 86 0.19 3.91 12.73
N GLY A 87 -0.28 3.37 11.60
CA GLY A 87 -1.30 2.32 11.56
C GLY A 87 -0.83 1.02 12.22
N ALA A 88 0.42 0.61 12.00
CA ALA A 88 1.00 -0.55 12.66
C ALA A 88 1.05 -0.39 14.19
N VAL A 89 1.52 0.77 14.67
CA VAL A 89 1.53 1.10 16.11
C VAL A 89 0.12 1.11 16.70
N ALA A 90 -0.86 1.67 15.98
CA ALA A 90 -2.25 1.66 16.42
C ALA A 90 -2.83 0.24 16.51
N GLY A 91 -2.52 -0.62 15.53
CA GLY A 91 -2.89 -2.04 15.56
C GLY A 91 -2.25 -2.78 16.75
N PHE A 92 -0.96 -2.55 17.01
CA PHE A 92 -0.28 -3.10 18.20
C PHE A 92 -0.86 -2.61 19.52
N ALA A 93 -1.37 -1.37 19.57
CA ALA A 93 -2.09 -0.84 20.72
C ALA A 93 -3.50 -1.44 20.91
N GLY A 94 -3.92 -2.37 20.04
CA GLY A 94 -5.20 -3.06 20.11
C GLY A 94 -6.36 -2.28 19.48
N LEU A 95 -6.06 -1.24 18.69
CA LEU A 95 -7.10 -0.49 17.99
C LEU A 95 -7.70 -1.35 16.88
N TRP A 96 -8.96 -1.75 17.08
CA TRP A 96 -9.72 -2.51 16.11
C TRP A 96 -10.65 -1.59 15.33
N VAL A 97 -10.49 -1.56 14.00
CA VAL A 97 -11.39 -0.84 13.10
C VAL A 97 -12.23 -1.88 12.34
N PRO A 98 -13.56 -1.82 12.43
CA PRO A 98 -14.42 -2.67 11.60
C PRO A 98 -14.35 -2.21 10.14
N GLY A 99 -14.33 -3.16 9.20
CA GLY A 99 -14.36 -2.84 7.77
C GLY A 99 -13.03 -2.31 7.20
N VAL A 100 -11.89 -2.68 7.77
CA VAL A 100 -10.57 -2.30 7.24
C VAL A 100 -10.35 -2.80 5.81
N GLU A 101 -10.78 -4.01 5.48
CA GLU A 101 -10.63 -4.59 4.15
C GLU A 101 -11.33 -3.78 3.05
N PRO A 102 -12.63 -3.44 3.14
CA PRO A 102 -13.27 -2.59 2.14
C PRO A 102 -12.71 -1.16 2.12
N MET A 103 -12.22 -0.64 3.25
CA MET A 103 -11.52 0.66 3.28
C MET A 103 -10.19 0.62 2.51
N ILE A 104 -9.39 -0.45 2.66
CA ILE A 104 -8.15 -0.64 1.91
C ILE A 104 -8.47 -0.76 0.41
N ALA A 105 -9.44 -1.59 0.03
CA ALA A 105 -9.83 -1.75 -1.36
C ALA A 105 -10.28 -0.43 -2.00
N ALA A 106 -11.09 0.36 -1.29
CA ALA A 106 -11.50 1.70 -1.74
C ALA A 106 -10.30 2.65 -1.89
N SER A 107 -9.32 2.59 -0.97
CA SER A 107 -8.13 3.44 -1.03
C SER A 107 -7.26 3.13 -2.26
N VAL A 108 -7.05 1.85 -2.57
CA VAL A 108 -6.27 1.42 -3.74
C VAL A 108 -6.98 1.82 -5.03
N LEU A 109 -8.30 1.65 -5.11
CA LEU A 109 -9.11 2.10 -6.24
C LEU A 109 -8.96 3.61 -6.48
N VAL A 110 -9.11 4.43 -5.43
CA VAL A 110 -8.98 5.89 -5.53
C VAL A 110 -7.57 6.30 -5.95
N LEU A 111 -6.53 5.67 -5.40
CA LEU A 111 -5.14 5.94 -5.81
C LEU A 111 -4.88 5.56 -7.27
N GLY A 112 -5.42 4.42 -7.72
CA GLY A 112 -5.34 4.02 -9.12
C GLY A 112 -6.02 5.01 -10.06
N LEU A 113 -7.22 5.48 -9.71
CA LEU A 113 -7.94 6.51 -10.47
C LEU A 113 -7.21 7.85 -10.46
N LEU A 114 -6.62 8.24 -9.32
CA LEU A 114 -5.87 9.48 -9.20
C LEU A 114 -4.67 9.49 -10.16
N VAL A 115 -3.92 8.38 -10.24
CA VAL A 115 -2.81 8.21 -11.19
C VAL A 115 -3.30 8.22 -12.63
N LEU A 116 -4.44 7.58 -12.92
CA LEU A 116 -5.01 7.51 -14.27
C LEU A 116 -5.33 8.91 -14.87
N VAL A 117 -5.66 9.88 -14.01
CA VAL A 117 -6.08 11.24 -14.43
C VAL A 117 -4.90 12.24 -14.47
N GLN A 118 -3.70 11.87 -13.97
CA GLN A 118 -2.50 12.71 -14.13
C GLN A 118 -1.92 12.63 -15.54
#